data_AF-A0A4R2J4U8-F1
#
_entry.id   AF-A0A4R2J4U8-F1
#
_cell.length_a   1.000
_cell.length_b   1.000
_cell.length_c   1.000
_cell.angle_alpha   90.00
_cell.angle_beta   90.00
_cell.angle_gamma   90.00
#
_symmetry.space_group_name_H-M   'P 1'
#
loop_
_entity.id
_entity.type
_entity.pdbx_description
1 polymer ?
#
loop_
_entity_poly.entity_id
_entity_poly.type
_entity_poly.pdbx_seq_one_letter_code
_entity_poly.pdbx_strand_id
1 'polypeptide(L)'
;MHDQGPQYADVTEGSGGIWERLHYDWSDPNHIVMMTTDSNVWGGNSGHTYTFTRRPDGLTSLDAVVVRQGKNIRGRILGLVLGTIGTSLLAKAFANTVKAIETRATTQVD
;
A
#
# COMPACT_ATOMS: atom_id res chain seq x y z
N MET A 1 9.79 3.20 -11.93
CA MET A 1 8.60 3.49 -12.76
C MET A 1 8.74 2.71 -14.05
N HIS A 2 7.69 2.04 -14.50
CA HIS A 2 7.63 1.33 -15.78
C HIS A 2 6.61 1.96 -16.72
N ASP A 3 5.42 2.29 -16.20
CA ASP A 3 4.36 2.98 -16.94
C ASP A 3 3.51 3.84 -16.00
N GLN A 4 2.82 4.84 -16.52
CA GLN A 4 1.84 5.64 -15.79
C GLN A 4 0.82 6.32 -16.69
N GLY A 5 -0.37 6.49 -16.14
CA GLY A 5 -1.41 7.34 -16.68
C GLY A 5 -2.09 8.16 -15.57
N PRO A 6 -3.16 8.89 -15.92
CA PRO A 6 -3.89 9.71 -14.95
C PRO A 6 -4.47 8.94 -13.76
N GLN A 7 -4.71 7.63 -13.95
CA GLN A 7 -5.44 6.77 -13.02
C GLN A 7 -4.69 5.48 -12.67
N TYR A 8 -3.44 5.33 -13.11
CA TYR A 8 -2.67 4.11 -12.86
C TYR A 8 -1.17 4.34 -12.88
N ALA A 9 -0.42 3.44 -12.28
CA ALA A 9 1.03 3.34 -12.42
C ALA A 9 1.50 1.89 -12.34
N ASP A 10 2.57 1.57 -13.07
CA ASP A 10 3.31 0.33 -12.91
C ASP A 10 4.71 0.67 -12.39
N VAL A 11 5.07 0.11 -11.23
CA VAL A 11 6.31 0.44 -10.53
C VAL A 11 6.95 -0.80 -9.94
N THR A 12 8.27 -0.75 -9.77
CA THR A 12 8.99 -1.68 -8.89
C THR A 12 9.44 -0.92 -7.65
N GLU A 13 9.10 -1.47 -6.50
CA GLU A 13 9.45 -0.95 -5.18
C GLU A 13 10.17 -2.03 -4.38
N GLY A 14 11.01 -1.61 -3.44
CA GLY A 14 11.78 -2.56 -2.65
C GLY A 14 12.93 -1.94 -1.87
N SER A 15 13.40 -2.69 -0.89
CA SER A 15 14.61 -2.38 -0.12
C SER A 15 15.16 -3.67 0.50
N GLY A 16 16.42 -3.67 0.96
CA GLY A 16 17.01 -4.82 1.66
C GLY A 16 17.05 -6.13 0.86
N GLY A 17 17.16 -6.03 -0.47
CA GLY A 17 17.14 -7.20 -1.37
C GLY A 17 15.77 -7.87 -1.51
N ILE A 18 14.70 -7.19 -1.10
CA ILE A 18 13.31 -7.54 -1.38
C ILE A 18 12.78 -6.55 -2.41
N TRP A 19 12.07 -7.03 -3.42
CA TRP A 19 11.38 -6.17 -4.38
C TRP A 19 10.05 -6.76 -4.80
N GLU A 20 9.16 -5.88 -5.22
CA GLU A 20 7.85 -6.18 -5.75
C GLU A 20 7.56 -5.20 -6.90
N ARG A 21 7.10 -5.74 -8.02
CA ARG A 21 6.50 -4.96 -9.10
C ARG A 21 4.99 -4.95 -8.87
N LEU A 22 4.41 -3.76 -8.86
CA LEU A 22 2.99 -3.57 -8.64
C LEU A 22 2.37 -2.75 -9.75
N HIS A 23 1.13 -3.12 -10.10
CA HIS A 23 0.22 -2.27 -10.85
C HIS A 23 -0.73 -1.58 -9.87
N TYR A 24 -0.65 -0.26 -9.83
CA TYR A 24 -1.50 0.64 -9.08
C TYR A 24 -2.67 1.07 -9.98
N ASP A 25 -3.89 0.96 -9.47
CA ASP A 25 -5.12 1.43 -10.11
C ASP A 25 -5.88 2.31 -9.10
N TRP A 26 -6.11 3.57 -9.48
CA TRP A 26 -6.93 4.54 -8.75
C TRP A 26 -8.00 5.17 -9.66
N SER A 27 -8.48 4.40 -10.64
CA SER A 27 -9.60 4.80 -11.50
C SER A 27 -10.88 5.08 -10.71
N ASP A 28 -11.13 4.34 -9.63
CA ASP A 28 -12.04 4.74 -8.56
C ASP A 28 -11.28 5.51 -7.47
N PRO A 29 -11.54 6.82 -7.28
CA PRO A 29 -10.85 7.60 -6.25
C PRO A 29 -11.18 7.16 -4.80
N ASN A 30 -12.21 6.34 -4.59
CA ASN A 30 -12.56 5.79 -3.28
C ASN A 30 -12.07 4.35 -3.08
N HIS A 31 -11.50 3.71 -4.11
CA HIS A 31 -11.04 2.33 -4.04
C HIS A 31 -9.75 2.13 -4.86
N ILE A 32 -8.61 2.16 -4.16
CA ILE A 32 -7.29 2.04 -4.79
C ILE A 32 -6.80 0.60 -4.64
N VAL A 33 -6.37 -0.01 -5.74
CA VAL A 33 -5.83 -1.37 -5.77
C VAL A 33 -4.38 -1.35 -6.23
N MET A 34 -3.52 -2.03 -5.49
CA MET A 34 -2.12 -2.26 -5.87
C MET A 34 -1.89 -3.76 -5.96
N MET A 35 -1.84 -4.29 -7.17
CA MET A 35 -1.69 -5.71 -7.43
C MET A 35 -0.24 -6.08 -7.70
N THR A 36 0.25 -7.13 -7.05
CA THR A 36 1.59 -7.67 -7.32
C THR A 36 1.61 -8.37 -8.67
N THR A 37 2.38 -7.85 -9.61
CA THR A 37 2.56 -8.45 -10.94
C THR A 37 3.83 -9.29 -11.01
N ASP A 38 4.86 -8.95 -10.23
CA ASP A 38 6.06 -9.77 -10.06
C ASP A 38 6.75 -9.49 -8.71
N SER A 39 7.50 -10.46 -8.21
CA SER A 39 8.29 -10.30 -6.97
C SER A 39 9.30 -11.42 -6.81
N ASN A 40 10.39 -11.12 -6.09
CA ASN A 40 11.33 -12.13 -5.61
C ASN A 40 10.88 -12.85 -4.33
N VAL A 41 9.81 -12.42 -3.65
CA VAL A 41 9.33 -13.04 -2.39
C VAL A 41 7.81 -13.22 -2.31
N TRP A 42 7.01 -12.39 -2.97
CA TRP A 42 5.55 -12.41 -2.89
C TRP A 42 4.91 -13.09 -4.11
N GLY A 43 3.78 -13.76 -3.87
CA GLY A 43 2.97 -14.43 -4.90
C GLY A 43 1.98 -13.48 -5.54
N GLY A 44 1.44 -13.85 -6.70
CA GLY A 44 0.55 -12.99 -7.50
C GLY A 44 -0.77 -12.59 -6.84
N ASN A 45 -1.18 -13.26 -5.76
CA ASN A 45 -2.35 -12.85 -4.96
C ASN A 45 -1.99 -11.82 -3.87
N SER A 46 -0.75 -11.33 -3.85
CA SER A 46 -0.31 -10.29 -2.91
C SER A 46 -0.69 -8.91 -3.44
N GLY A 47 -0.93 -7.97 -2.54
CA GLY A 47 -1.32 -6.63 -2.92
C GLY A 47 -1.86 -5.82 -1.77
N HIS A 48 -2.34 -4.63 -2.11
CA HIS A 48 -2.91 -3.67 -1.16
C HIS A 48 -4.22 -3.16 -1.73
N THR A 49 -5.20 -2.97 -0.86
CA THR A 49 -6.49 -2.41 -1.20
C THR A 49 -6.83 -1.34 -0.19
N TYR A 50 -7.02 -0.11 -0.67
CA TYR A 50 -7.38 1.04 0.16
C TYR A 50 -8.80 1.47 -0.17
N THR A 51 -9.65 1.51 0.85
CA THR A 51 -11.04 1.97 0.70
C THR A 51 -11.24 3.24 1.51
N PHE A 52 -11.73 4.29 0.85
CA PHE A 52 -11.98 5.59 1.44
C PHE A 52 -13.48 5.79 1.64
N THR A 53 -13.88 6.09 2.88
CA THR A 53 -15.29 6.35 3.23
C THR A 53 -15.41 7.74 3.80
N ARG A 54 -16.14 8.62 3.11
CA ARG A 54 -16.46 9.96 3.63
C ARG A 54 -17.39 9.83 4.83
N ARG A 55 -17.09 10.58 5.89
CA ARG A 55 -17.85 10.56 7.15
C ARG A 55 -18.72 11.81 7.29
N PRO A 56 -19.83 11.74 8.05
CA PRO A 56 -20.69 12.90 8.30
C PRO A 56 -20.01 14.07 9.03
N ASP A 57 -18.91 13.82 9.74
CA ASP A 57 -18.11 14.84 10.44
C ASP A 57 -17.09 15.55 9.53
N GLY A 58 -17.14 15.31 8.22
CA GLY A 58 -16.23 15.89 7.24
C GLY A 58 -14.88 15.19 7.15
N LEU A 59 -14.62 14.18 7.99
CA LEU A 59 -13.41 13.37 7.90
C LEU A 59 -13.54 12.25 6.86
N THR A 60 -12.45 11.54 6.60
CA THR A 60 -12.43 10.35 5.74
C THR A 60 -11.86 9.18 6.50
N SER A 61 -12.61 8.10 6.60
CA SER A 61 -12.08 6.81 7.05
C SER A 61 -11.29 6.18 5.91
N LEU A 62 -10.12 5.64 6.24
CA LEU A 62 -9.27 4.90 5.31
C LEU A 62 -9.05 3.50 5.85
N ASP A 63 -9.60 2.50 5.17
CA ASP A 63 -9.35 1.09 5.44
C ASP A 63 -8.24 0.58 4.52
N ALA A 64 -7.19 0.01 5.10
CA ALA A 64 -6.02 -0.45 4.37
C ALA A 64 -5.81 -1.95 4.60
N VAL A 65 -6.08 -2.74 3.56
CA VAL A 65 -5.90 -4.19 3.58
C VAL A 65 -4.64 -4.54 2.80
N VAL A 66 -3.73 -5.28 3.43
CA VAL A 66 -2.48 -5.75 2.80
C VAL A 66 -2.45 -7.27 2.83
N VAL A 67 -2.36 -7.88 1.65
CA VAL A 67 -2.24 -9.34 1.49
C VAL A 67 -0.81 -9.68 1.09
N ARG A 68 -0.16 -10.55 1.88
CA ARG A 68 1.21 -11.02 1.63
C ARG A 68 1.25 -12.53 1.53
N GLN A 69 1.17 -13.04 0.31
CA GLN A 69 1.28 -14.47 0.03
C GLN A 69 2.74 -14.82 -0.27
N GLY A 70 3.38 -15.65 0.55
CA GLY A 70 4.78 -16.04 0.31
C GLY A 70 4.95 -16.94 -0.92
N LYS A 71 5.66 -16.46 -1.95
CA LYS A 71 6.03 -17.23 -3.17
C LYS A 71 7.05 -18.32 -2.90
N ASN A 72 7.94 -18.09 -1.92
CA ASN A 72 9.01 -19.00 -1.52
C ASN A 72 9.17 -19.02 0.01
N ILE A 73 10.11 -19.85 0.51
CA ILE A 73 10.37 -20.00 1.95
C ILE A 73 10.66 -18.64 2.61
N ARG A 74 11.49 -17.80 1.97
CA ARG A 74 11.79 -16.44 2.46
C ARG A 74 10.51 -15.61 2.58
N GLY A 75 9.65 -15.61 1.56
CA GLY A 75 8.36 -14.92 1.58
C GLY A 75 7.40 -15.43 2.67
N ARG A 76 7.34 -16.75 2.90
CA ARG A 76 6.48 -17.33 3.96
C ARG A 76 6.95 -16.92 5.36
N ILE A 77 8.27 -16.95 5.61
CA ILE A 77 8.85 -16.49 6.88
C ILE A 77 8.56 -15.01 7.09
N LEU A 78 8.76 -14.18 6.07
CA LEU A 78 8.45 -12.75 6.14
C LEU A 78 6.96 -12.50 6.42
N GLY A 79 6.06 -13.23 5.74
CA GLY A 79 4.62 -13.13 5.97
C GLY A 79 4.22 -13.46 7.42
N LEU A 80 4.84 -14.48 8.03
CA LEU A 80 4.62 -14.83 9.43
C LEU A 80 5.07 -13.71 10.39
N VAL A 81 6.25 -13.13 10.17
CA VAL A 81 6.77 -12.02 10.99
C VAL A 81 5.90 -10.78 10.86
N LEU A 82 5.48 -10.45 9.63
CA LEU A 82 4.60 -9.31 9.38
C LEU A 82 3.25 -9.47 10.08
N GLY A 83 2.64 -10.66 10.01
CA GLY A 83 1.34 -10.93 10.65
C GLY A 83 1.37 -10.96 12.18
N THR A 84 2.54 -11.07 12.81
CA THR A 84 2.68 -11.18 14.27
C THR A 84 3.17 -9.89 14.92
N ILE A 85 4.27 -9.32 14.43
CA ILE A 85 4.95 -8.15 15.02
C ILE A 85 4.89 -6.94 14.07
N GLY A 86 4.81 -7.18 12.76
CA GLY A 86 4.86 -6.13 11.74
C GLY A 86 3.63 -5.22 11.72
N THR A 87 2.45 -5.70 12.07
CA THR A 87 1.18 -4.94 11.95
C THR A 87 1.23 -3.59 12.68
N SER A 88 1.73 -3.54 13.92
CA SER A 88 1.81 -2.28 14.68
C SER A 88 2.82 -1.29 14.11
N LEU A 89 3.95 -1.79 13.57
CA LEU A 89 4.95 -0.94 12.92
C LEU A 89 4.42 -0.38 11.59
N LEU A 90 3.73 -1.21 10.81
CA LEU A 90 3.08 -0.80 9.56
C LEU A 90 1.98 0.24 9.84
N ALA A 91 1.14 0.00 10.84
CA ALA A 91 0.10 0.95 11.25
C ALA A 91 0.69 2.31 11.65
N LYS A 92 1.78 2.31 12.43
CA LYS A 92 2.48 3.54 12.82
C LYS A 92 3.08 4.27 11.63
N ALA A 93 3.77 3.55 10.74
CA ALA A 93 4.35 4.14 9.54
C ALA A 93 3.27 4.75 8.64
N PHE A 94 2.15 4.04 8.46
CA PHE A 94 1.00 4.51 7.70
C PHE A 94 0.38 5.77 8.30
N ALA A 95 0.15 5.80 9.61
CA ALA A 95 -0.38 6.97 10.31
C ALA A 95 0.53 8.21 10.15
N ASN A 96 1.85 8.02 10.17
CA ASN A 96 2.81 9.10 9.92
C ASN A 96 2.71 9.63 8.48
N THR A 97 2.54 8.75 7.49
CA THR A 97 2.32 9.16 6.10
C THR A 97 1.05 9.97 5.93
N VAL A 98 -0.07 9.53 6.52
CA VAL A 98 -1.34 10.27 6.50
C VAL A 98 -1.15 11.65 7.12
N LYS A 99 -0.53 11.74 8.31
CA LYS A 99 -0.25 13.02 8.98
C LYS A 99 0.59 13.96 8.11
N ALA A 100 1.59 13.44 7.41
CA ALA A 100 2.42 14.24 6.51
C ALA A 100 1.62 14.78 5.31
N ILE A 101 0.72 13.98 4.74
CA ILE A 101 -0.19 14.39 3.67
C ILE A 101 -1.15 15.48 4.16
N GLU A 102 -1.77 15.28 5.32
CA GLU A 102 -2.66 16.27 5.95
C GLU A 102 -1.94 17.60 6.19
N THR A 103 -0.71 17.56 6.73
CA THR A 103 0.11 18.75 6.95
C THR A 103 0.35 19.51 5.64
N ARG A 104 0.73 18.79 4.57
CA ARG A 104 0.95 19.39 3.25
C ARG A 104 -0.33 20.00 2.67
N ALA A 105 -1.47 19.33 2.82
CA ALA A 105 -2.75 19.80 2.33
C ALA A 105 -3.13 21.13 3.00
N THR A 106 -2.98 21.24 4.32
CA THR A 106 -3.25 22.49 5.05
C THR A 106 -2.34 23.63 4.60
N THR A 107 -1.03 23.38 4.42
CA THR A 107 -0.07 24.41 3.94
C THR A 107 -0.35 24.91 2.53
N GLN A 108 -1.10 24.16 1.71
CA GLN A 108 -1.40 24.55 0.33
C GLN A 108 -2.67 25.43 0.21
N VAL A 109 -3.38 25.65 1.33
CA VAL A 109 -4.62 26.45 1.40
C VAL A 109 -4.37 27.83 2.05
N ASP A 110 -3.17 28.07 2.58
CA ASP A 110 -2.68 29.35 3.12
C ASP A 110 -1.80 30.10 2.11
#